data_AF-A0AAE9AXJ2-F1
#
_entry.id   AF-A0AAE9AXJ2-F1
#
_cell.length_a   1.000
_cell.length_b   1.000
_cell.length_c   1.000
_cell.angle_alpha   90.00
_cell.angle_beta   90.00
_cell.angle_gamma   90.00
#
_symmetry.space_group_name_H-M   'P 1'
#
loop_
_entity.id
_entity.type
_entity.pdbx_description
1 polymer ?
#
loop_
_entity_poly.entity_id
_entity_poly.type
_entity_poly.pdbx_seq_one_letter_code
_entity_poly.pdbx_strand_id
1 'polypeptide(L)'
;MKAKTRLLAVVPLALTVVVGLNTEAGAVTKHWSSRPYGGGFSTWSAPLDRCVTVNISGTMEYRWWRKQPTTNRKDMWIDQVRLKKPQMEMIVKGNCRANGAPRKLTAAKMSQVIYDHGCKTSTAITVSYPFAVGVTPTKKCGRIKVAKRASSFSNDNSKYYQFNTGRPATFKPDGLDAAPYKGKKSICLRADVTATAVIRNYDDSFSKTMSICAKVFN
;
A
#
# COMPACT_ATOMS: atom_id res chain seq x y z
N MET A 1 -15.59 84.58 36.71
CA MET A 1 -14.81 84.18 35.51
C MET A 1 -13.32 84.28 35.82
N LYS A 2 -12.61 83.14 35.76
CA LYS A 2 -11.19 82.99 35.35
C LYS A 2 -10.87 81.49 35.51
N ALA A 3 -10.83 80.80 34.37
CA ALA A 3 -10.54 79.37 34.29
C ALA A 3 -9.08 79.11 34.70
N LYS A 4 -8.86 78.11 35.56
CA LYS A 4 -7.52 77.58 35.84
C LYS A 4 -7.31 76.33 34.99
N THR A 5 -6.37 76.44 34.06
CA THR A 5 -5.83 75.35 33.24
C THR A 5 -5.18 74.29 34.16
N ARG A 6 -5.59 73.03 34.04
CA ARG A 6 -4.84 71.88 34.58
C ARG A 6 -4.40 70.99 33.42
N LEU A 7 -3.08 70.84 33.29
CA LEU A 7 -2.42 69.90 32.40
C LEU A 7 -2.81 68.46 32.78
N LEU A 8 -3.31 67.71 31.79
CA LEU A 8 -3.46 66.26 31.86
C LEU A 8 -2.12 65.62 31.48
N ALA A 9 -1.48 64.96 32.45
CA ALA A 9 -0.34 64.10 32.20
C ALA A 9 -0.84 62.80 31.53
N VAL A 10 -0.41 62.55 30.30
CA VAL A 10 -0.64 61.29 29.59
C VAL A 10 0.38 60.28 30.10
N VAL A 11 -0.07 59.30 30.88
CA VAL A 11 0.74 58.12 31.20
C VAL A 11 0.53 57.12 30.05
N PRO A 12 1.56 56.75 29.28
CA PRO A 12 1.43 55.66 28.33
C PRO A 12 1.30 54.35 29.10
N LEU A 13 0.15 53.69 28.98
CA LEU A 13 0.02 52.27 29.34
C LEU A 13 1.03 51.50 28.48
N ALA A 14 2.08 50.98 29.13
CA ALA A 14 2.93 49.98 28.52
C ALA A 14 2.08 48.73 28.27
N LEU A 15 1.71 48.52 27.00
CA LEU A 15 1.20 47.24 26.52
C LEU A 15 2.34 46.23 26.69
N THR A 16 2.27 45.41 27.73
CA THR A 16 3.07 44.19 27.82
C THR A 16 2.60 43.26 26.71
N VAL A 17 3.28 43.30 25.57
CA VAL A 17 3.15 42.29 24.53
C VAL A 17 3.64 41.00 25.17
N VAL A 18 2.69 40.18 25.64
CA VAL A 18 2.95 38.76 25.90
C VAL A 18 3.30 38.18 24.55
N VAL A 19 4.60 38.14 24.25
CA VAL A 19 5.13 37.32 23.17
C VAL A 19 4.83 35.90 23.60
N GLY A 20 3.66 35.40 23.19
CA GLY A 20 3.34 34.00 23.30
C GLY A 20 4.53 33.26 22.72
N LEU A 21 5.19 32.47 23.57
CA LEU A 21 6.11 31.45 23.11
C LEU A 21 5.30 30.62 22.11
N ASN A 22 5.52 30.89 20.83
CA ASN A 22 5.18 29.95 19.78
C ASN A 22 5.92 28.68 20.19
N THR A 23 5.18 27.77 20.82
CA THR A 23 5.61 26.40 20.96
C THR A 23 5.84 25.96 19.53
N GLU A 24 7.09 25.95 19.12
CA GLU A 24 7.49 25.34 17.86
C GLU A 24 6.91 23.93 17.93
N ALA A 25 5.82 23.71 17.20
CA ALA A 25 5.30 22.39 16.98
C ALA A 25 6.45 21.65 16.29
N GLY A 26 7.26 20.94 17.08
CA GLY A 26 8.51 20.34 16.64
C GLY A 26 8.24 19.54 15.37
N ALA A 27 8.68 20.07 14.24
CA ALA A 27 8.38 19.48 12.95
C ALA A 27 9.02 18.10 12.90
N VAL A 28 8.19 17.06 12.95
CA VAL A 28 8.68 15.69 12.98
C VAL A 28 9.26 15.35 11.60
N THR A 29 10.57 15.16 11.51
CA THR A 29 11.24 14.78 10.26
C THR A 29 10.79 13.39 9.82
N LYS A 30 10.19 13.32 8.63
CA LYS A 30 9.72 12.07 8.02
C LYS A 30 10.69 11.60 6.94
N HIS A 31 10.97 10.31 6.92
CA HIS A 31 11.86 9.65 5.97
C HIS A 31 11.08 8.67 5.09
N TRP A 32 11.49 8.53 3.84
CA TRP A 32 11.01 7.46 2.96
C TRP A 32 12.02 6.33 2.92
N SER A 33 11.53 5.10 2.89
CA SER A 33 12.36 3.91 2.66
C SER A 33 11.64 2.99 1.69
N SER A 34 12.44 2.22 0.94
CA SER A 34 11.97 1.46 -0.20
C SER A 34 12.53 0.05 -0.16
N ARG A 35 11.68 -0.96 -0.33
CA ARG A 35 12.05 -2.37 -0.22
C ARG A 35 11.28 -3.22 -1.23
N PRO A 36 11.93 -4.20 -1.88
CA PRO A 36 11.23 -5.11 -2.75
C PRO A 36 10.28 -6.00 -1.94
N TYR A 37 9.19 -6.41 -2.57
CA TYR A 37 8.34 -7.49 -2.09
C TYR A 37 8.08 -8.46 -3.25
N GLY A 38 7.75 -9.69 -2.90
CA GLY A 38 7.37 -10.70 -3.87
C GLY A 38 6.69 -11.89 -3.21
N GLY A 39 5.92 -12.61 -4.00
CA GLY A 39 5.26 -13.84 -3.58
C GLY A 39 4.61 -14.52 -4.79
N GLY A 40 4.24 -15.78 -4.65
CA GLY A 40 3.62 -16.50 -5.74
C GLY A 40 3.14 -17.88 -5.33
N PHE A 41 2.53 -18.56 -6.27
CA PHE A 41 2.12 -19.95 -6.12
C PHE A 41 2.09 -20.65 -7.48
N SER A 42 2.23 -21.97 -7.45
CA SER A 42 2.03 -22.83 -8.61
C SER A 42 0.92 -23.81 -8.29
N THR A 43 0.09 -24.10 -9.27
CA THR A 43 -0.98 -25.10 -9.15
C THR A 43 -1.14 -25.86 -10.45
N TRP A 44 -1.51 -27.13 -10.34
CA TRP A 44 -1.80 -27.98 -11.48
C TRP A 44 -3.29 -27.92 -11.82
N SER A 45 -3.58 -27.72 -13.10
CA SER A 45 -4.93 -27.81 -13.66
C SER A 45 -5.08 -29.18 -14.31
N ALA A 46 -5.85 -30.06 -13.67
CA ALA A 46 -6.25 -31.32 -14.28
C ALA A 46 -7.02 -31.14 -15.62
N PRO A 47 -8.03 -30.24 -15.74
CA PRO A 47 -8.79 -30.12 -16.98
C PRO A 47 -7.97 -29.54 -18.14
N LEU A 48 -6.94 -28.74 -17.85
CA LEU A 48 -6.08 -28.16 -18.88
C LEU A 48 -4.81 -28.98 -19.15
N ASP A 49 -4.47 -29.93 -18.27
CA ASP A 49 -3.19 -30.64 -18.26
C ASP A 49 -1.99 -29.67 -18.22
N ARG A 50 -2.10 -28.58 -17.43
CA ARG A 50 -1.08 -27.53 -17.33
C ARG A 50 -0.80 -27.15 -15.89
N CYS A 51 0.45 -26.77 -15.63
CA CYS A 51 0.78 -26.04 -14.42
C CYS A 51 0.70 -24.53 -14.68
N VAL A 52 0.02 -23.83 -13.78
CA VAL A 52 -0.07 -22.38 -13.76
C VAL A 52 0.70 -21.86 -12.55
N THR A 53 1.74 -21.06 -12.81
CA THR A 53 2.48 -20.32 -11.80
C THR A 53 2.08 -18.86 -11.85
N VAL A 54 1.67 -18.30 -10.71
CA VAL A 54 1.32 -16.89 -10.58
C VAL A 54 2.27 -16.24 -9.58
N ASN A 55 2.92 -15.15 -10.01
CA ASN A 55 3.81 -14.35 -9.19
C ASN A 55 3.28 -12.91 -9.07
N ILE A 56 3.43 -12.31 -7.90
CA ILE A 56 3.27 -10.88 -7.68
C ILE A 56 4.58 -10.31 -7.16
N SER A 57 4.99 -9.15 -7.65
CA SER A 57 6.21 -8.48 -7.22
C SER A 57 6.09 -6.97 -7.36
N GLY A 58 7.01 -6.26 -6.73
CA GLY A 58 7.12 -4.82 -6.87
C GLY A 58 7.98 -4.20 -5.78
N THR A 59 7.82 -2.91 -5.59
CA THR A 59 8.51 -2.16 -4.54
C THR A 59 7.51 -1.54 -3.57
N MET A 60 7.72 -1.76 -2.28
CA MET A 60 6.96 -1.12 -1.21
C MET A 60 7.79 0.03 -0.66
N GLU A 61 7.30 1.25 -0.86
CA GLU A 61 7.82 2.43 -0.19
C GLU A 61 6.98 2.72 1.05
N TYR A 62 7.62 3.13 2.14
CA TYR A 62 6.93 3.53 3.35
C TYR A 62 7.55 4.79 3.93
N ARG A 63 6.69 5.68 4.42
CA ARG A 63 7.09 6.89 5.11
C ARG A 63 7.08 6.64 6.60
N TRP A 64 8.19 6.96 7.26
CA TRP A 64 8.36 6.73 8.68
C TRP A 64 9.00 7.91 9.39
N TRP A 65 8.79 8.01 10.69
CA TRP A 65 9.52 8.91 11.59
C TRP A 65 9.69 8.25 12.95
N ARG A 66 10.62 8.76 13.73
CA ARG A 66 10.79 8.36 15.13
C ARG A 66 10.00 9.33 15.98
N LYS A 67 9.01 8.83 16.70
CA LYS A 67 8.47 9.57 17.84
C LYS A 67 9.42 9.30 18.99
N GLN A 68 10.04 10.32 19.57
CA GLN A 68 10.62 10.18 20.90
C GLN A 68 9.45 10.09 21.88
N PRO A 69 9.18 8.94 22.52
CA PRO A 69 8.27 8.92 23.63
C PRO A 69 8.99 9.50 24.85
N THR A 70 8.23 9.99 25.82
CA THR A 70 8.70 10.32 27.18
C THR A 70 9.41 9.15 27.86
N THR A 71 9.18 7.93 27.37
CA THR A 71 9.94 6.73 27.71
C THR A 71 11.00 6.49 26.64
N ASN A 72 12.29 6.40 26.97
CA ASN A 72 13.51 6.25 26.12
C ASN A 72 13.52 5.19 24.96
N ARG A 73 12.39 4.69 24.47
CA ARG A 73 12.25 3.76 23.35
C ARG A 73 11.96 4.51 22.05
N LYS A 74 12.84 4.45 21.06
CA LYS A 74 12.56 5.07 19.73
C LYS A 74 11.51 4.25 18.96
N ASP A 75 10.23 4.50 19.20
CA ASP A 75 9.15 3.90 18.41
C ASP A 75 9.15 4.54 17.01
N MET A 76 9.21 3.69 15.98
CA MET A 76 9.05 4.13 14.60
C MET A 76 7.59 4.06 14.20
N TRP A 77 7.09 5.14 13.62
CA TRP A 77 5.71 5.28 13.19
C TRP A 77 5.68 5.33 11.68
N ILE A 78 4.67 4.70 11.07
CA ILE A 78 4.44 4.69 9.63
C ILE A 78 3.03 5.25 9.39
N ASP A 79 2.93 6.32 8.61
CA ASP A 79 1.65 6.92 8.18
C ASP A 79 1.35 6.67 6.71
N GLN A 80 2.27 6.09 5.95
CA GLN A 80 2.03 5.95 4.52
C GLN A 80 2.79 4.78 3.94
N VAL A 81 2.07 3.98 3.15
CA VAL A 81 2.63 2.89 2.34
C VAL A 81 2.28 3.13 0.88
N ARG A 82 3.24 2.96 -0.02
CA ARG A 82 3.06 3.08 -1.46
C ARG A 82 3.57 1.82 -2.15
N LEU A 83 2.81 1.34 -3.13
CA LEU A 83 3.23 0.27 -4.03
C LEU A 83 3.68 0.87 -5.35
N LYS A 84 4.96 0.70 -5.67
CA LYS A 84 5.59 1.14 -6.93
C LYS A 84 5.90 -0.03 -7.83
N LYS A 85 5.59 0.19 -9.11
CA LYS A 85 5.73 -0.80 -10.18
C LYS A 85 5.26 -2.20 -9.76
N PRO A 86 4.06 -2.37 -9.15
CA PRO A 86 3.54 -3.71 -8.94
C PRO A 86 3.41 -4.42 -10.29
N GLN A 87 3.68 -5.71 -10.28
CA GLN A 87 3.55 -6.58 -11.42
C GLN A 87 2.94 -7.88 -10.96
N MET A 88 2.01 -8.38 -11.76
CA MET A 88 1.55 -9.76 -11.65
C MET A 88 1.91 -10.50 -12.93
N GLU A 89 2.51 -11.68 -12.77
CA GLU A 89 2.95 -12.54 -13.85
C GLU A 89 2.24 -13.88 -13.73
N MET A 90 1.79 -14.41 -14.86
CA MET A 90 1.31 -15.78 -14.99
C MET A 90 2.20 -16.52 -15.99
N ILE A 91 2.77 -17.65 -15.58
CA ILE A 91 3.59 -18.54 -16.39
C ILE A 91 2.90 -19.89 -16.48
N VAL A 92 2.85 -20.45 -17.67
CA VAL A 92 2.18 -21.71 -17.96
C VAL A 92 3.18 -22.74 -18.45
N LYS A 93 3.20 -23.89 -17.78
CA LYS A 93 4.17 -24.97 -17.99
C LYS A 93 3.47 -26.32 -18.12
N GLY A 94 4.18 -27.30 -18.68
CA GLY A 94 3.73 -28.69 -18.74
C GLY A 94 3.84 -29.44 -17.41
N ASN A 95 4.51 -28.87 -16.39
CA ASN A 95 4.55 -29.38 -15.02
C ASN A 95 4.93 -28.26 -14.05
N CYS A 96 4.73 -28.47 -12.75
CA CYS A 96 4.99 -27.46 -11.72
C CYS A 96 6.42 -27.40 -11.20
N ARG A 97 7.35 -28.16 -11.81
CA ARG A 97 8.78 -28.08 -11.45
C ARG A 97 9.39 -26.81 -12.04
N ALA A 98 10.51 -26.37 -11.49
CA ALA A 98 11.23 -25.19 -11.98
C ALA A 98 11.51 -25.27 -13.49
N ASN A 99 11.87 -26.46 -13.97
CA ASN A 99 12.29 -26.74 -15.35
C ASN A 99 11.15 -27.19 -16.27
N GLY A 100 9.88 -27.03 -15.87
CA GLY A 100 8.75 -27.39 -16.71
C GLY A 100 8.74 -26.65 -18.05
N ALA A 101 8.58 -27.39 -19.15
CA ALA A 101 8.55 -26.81 -20.50
C ALA A 101 7.38 -25.83 -20.65
N PRO A 102 7.56 -24.65 -21.27
CA PRO A 102 6.48 -23.69 -21.48
C PRO A 102 5.34 -24.29 -22.30
N ARG A 103 4.10 -23.95 -21.94
CA ARG A 103 2.90 -24.36 -22.68
C ARG A 103 2.01 -23.15 -22.92
N LYS A 104 1.43 -23.07 -24.12
CA LYS A 104 0.57 -21.95 -24.50
C LYS A 104 -0.85 -22.12 -23.96
N LEU A 105 -1.48 -21.00 -23.66
CA LEU A 105 -2.93 -20.86 -23.49
C LEU A 105 -3.49 -20.07 -24.66
N THR A 106 -4.80 -20.17 -24.89
CA THR A 106 -5.52 -19.33 -25.86
C THR A 106 -5.85 -17.96 -25.29
N ALA A 107 -6.16 -17.91 -24.00
CA ALA A 107 -6.43 -16.68 -23.29
C ALA A 107 -6.07 -16.81 -21.81
N ALA A 108 -5.90 -15.66 -21.16
CA ALA A 108 -5.70 -15.57 -19.72
C ALA A 108 -6.47 -14.38 -19.15
N LYS A 109 -7.00 -14.51 -17.93
CA LYS A 109 -7.53 -13.39 -17.16
C LYS A 109 -6.80 -13.33 -15.84
N MET A 110 -6.51 -12.11 -15.39
CA MET A 110 -5.63 -11.86 -14.26
C MET A 110 -6.20 -10.73 -13.42
N SER A 111 -6.41 -10.97 -12.13
CA SER A 111 -6.91 -9.97 -11.19
C SER A 111 -6.09 -9.96 -9.90
N GLN A 112 -5.82 -8.77 -9.38
CA GLN A 112 -5.22 -8.56 -8.08
C GLN A 112 -5.99 -7.50 -7.30
N VAL A 113 -6.20 -7.75 -6.01
CA VAL A 113 -6.81 -6.82 -5.06
C VAL A 113 -5.90 -6.70 -3.85
N ILE A 114 -5.42 -5.48 -3.57
CA ILE A 114 -4.43 -5.21 -2.52
C ILE A 114 -5.01 -4.28 -1.47
N TYR A 115 -4.82 -4.64 -0.20
CA TYR A 115 -5.33 -3.91 0.95
C TYR A 115 -4.50 -4.13 2.22
N ASP A 116 -4.65 -3.26 3.21
CA ASP A 116 -3.96 -3.41 4.50
C ASP A 116 -4.51 -4.61 5.27
N HIS A 117 -3.61 -5.49 5.68
CA HIS A 117 -3.92 -6.68 6.49
C HIS A 117 -4.50 -6.32 7.88
N GLY A 118 -4.13 -5.16 8.42
CA GLY A 118 -4.52 -4.71 9.77
C GLY A 118 -5.60 -3.64 9.80
N CYS A 119 -6.11 -3.21 8.64
CA CYS A 119 -7.16 -2.18 8.53
C CYS A 119 -6.75 -0.83 9.13
N LYS A 120 -5.46 -0.56 9.19
CA LYS A 120 -4.89 0.61 9.86
C LYS A 120 -4.69 1.78 8.91
N THR A 121 -4.34 1.47 7.66
CA THR A 121 -3.85 2.43 6.66
C THR A 121 -4.66 2.44 5.37
N SER A 122 -5.77 1.69 5.29
CA SER A 122 -6.62 1.62 4.08
C SER A 122 -7.83 2.55 4.11
N THR A 123 -7.85 3.54 5.00
CA THR A 123 -8.98 4.44 5.16
C THR A 123 -8.97 5.55 4.08
N ALA A 124 -7.77 5.97 3.66
CA ALA A 124 -7.55 6.79 2.47
C ALA A 124 -6.65 6.05 1.46
N ILE A 125 -7.25 5.63 0.34
CA ILE A 125 -6.51 5.04 -0.79
C ILE A 125 -6.59 5.97 -1.98
N THR A 126 -5.42 6.27 -2.54
CA THR A 126 -5.31 6.96 -3.83
C THR A 126 -4.54 6.07 -4.78
N VAL A 127 -5.09 5.90 -5.98
CA VAL A 127 -4.44 5.18 -7.07
C VAL A 127 -4.47 6.04 -8.32
N SER A 128 -3.56 5.80 -9.25
CA SER A 128 -3.78 6.20 -10.64
C SER A 128 -4.03 4.96 -11.49
N TYR A 129 -4.44 5.21 -12.73
CA TYR A 129 -4.28 4.22 -13.79
C TYR A 129 -2.88 3.58 -13.70
N PRO A 130 -2.78 2.25 -13.73
CA PRO A 130 -3.81 1.28 -14.12
C PRO A 130 -4.64 0.69 -12.99
N PHE A 131 -4.42 1.07 -11.72
CA PHE A 131 -5.28 0.62 -10.63
C PHE A 131 -6.61 1.40 -10.60
N ALA A 132 -7.65 0.74 -10.13
CA ALA A 132 -8.88 1.35 -9.68
C ALA A 132 -8.99 1.26 -8.15
N VAL A 133 -9.71 2.21 -7.53
CA VAL A 133 -10.13 2.08 -6.13
C VAL A 133 -11.38 1.21 -6.09
N GLY A 134 -11.43 0.28 -5.14
CA GLY A 134 -12.63 -0.47 -4.83
C GLY A 134 -12.90 -0.47 -3.32
N VAL A 135 -13.98 -1.12 -2.92
CA VAL A 135 -14.29 -1.40 -1.52
C VAL A 135 -14.60 -2.89 -1.41
N THR A 136 -13.97 -3.56 -0.44
CA THR A 136 -14.14 -5.01 -0.20
C THR A 136 -14.54 -5.25 1.26
N PRO A 137 -15.55 -6.10 1.52
CA PRO A 137 -15.90 -6.50 2.88
C PRO A 137 -14.86 -7.45 3.46
N THR A 138 -14.50 -7.25 4.71
CA THR A 138 -13.60 -8.10 5.49
C THR A 138 -14.29 -8.49 6.79
N LYS A 139 -14.15 -9.75 7.21
CA LYS A 139 -14.78 -10.24 8.44
C LYS A 139 -14.32 -9.49 9.70
N LYS A 140 -13.08 -9.00 9.71
CA LYS A 140 -12.46 -8.36 10.88
C LYS A 140 -12.63 -6.84 10.94
N CYS A 141 -12.83 -6.17 9.81
CA CYS A 141 -12.79 -4.72 9.74
C CYS A 141 -13.92 -4.10 8.94
N GLY A 142 -14.94 -4.89 8.59
CA GLY A 142 -16.00 -4.45 7.70
C GLY A 142 -15.45 -4.09 6.33
N ARG A 143 -15.98 -3.02 5.74
CA ARG A 143 -15.63 -2.57 4.38
C ARG A 143 -14.38 -1.71 4.40
N ILE A 144 -13.37 -2.11 3.65
CA ILE A 144 -12.12 -1.35 3.50
C ILE A 144 -11.90 -0.97 2.04
N LYS A 145 -11.28 0.19 1.80
CA LYS A 145 -10.86 0.56 0.45
C LYS A 145 -9.74 -0.38 0.02
N VAL A 146 -9.68 -0.66 -1.28
CA VAL A 146 -8.66 -1.53 -1.87
C VAL A 146 -8.13 -0.92 -3.17
N ALA A 147 -6.88 -1.25 -3.52
CA ALA A 147 -6.37 -1.03 -4.86
C ALA A 147 -6.58 -2.31 -5.69
N LYS A 148 -7.31 -2.23 -6.80
CA LYS A 148 -7.63 -3.40 -7.64
C LYS A 148 -7.23 -3.20 -9.09
N ARG A 149 -6.77 -4.27 -9.73
CA ARG A 149 -6.47 -4.31 -11.17
C ARG A 149 -6.94 -5.64 -11.73
N ALA A 150 -7.57 -5.59 -12.90
CA ALA A 150 -7.89 -6.76 -13.70
C ALA A 150 -7.44 -6.54 -15.15
N SER A 151 -6.97 -7.60 -15.80
CA SER A 151 -6.56 -7.63 -17.20
C SER A 151 -7.07 -8.92 -17.84
N SER A 152 -7.44 -8.83 -19.11
CA SER A 152 -7.73 -9.99 -19.95
C SER A 152 -6.77 -10.00 -21.14
N PHE A 153 -6.33 -11.18 -21.53
CA PHE A 153 -5.39 -11.43 -22.62
C PHE A 153 -6.00 -12.49 -23.52
N SER A 154 -6.02 -12.24 -24.83
CA SER A 154 -6.65 -13.10 -25.83
C SER A 154 -5.66 -13.56 -26.90
N ASN A 155 -4.41 -13.78 -26.49
CA ASN A 155 -3.29 -14.11 -27.37
C ASN A 155 -2.62 -15.41 -26.96
N ASP A 156 -2.20 -16.20 -27.95
CA ASP A 156 -1.55 -17.50 -27.74
C ASP A 156 -0.15 -17.35 -27.11
N ASN A 157 -0.07 -17.40 -25.78
CA ASN A 157 1.19 -17.24 -25.05
C ASN A 157 1.31 -18.21 -23.86
N SER A 158 2.54 -18.44 -23.42
CA SER A 158 2.88 -19.18 -22.20
C SER A 158 3.18 -18.27 -21.02
N LYS A 159 3.32 -16.96 -21.25
CA LYS A 159 3.56 -15.96 -20.21
C LYS A 159 2.66 -14.74 -20.42
N TYR A 160 2.09 -14.25 -19.33
CA TYR A 160 1.23 -13.08 -19.32
C TYR A 160 1.67 -12.14 -18.20
N TYR A 161 1.68 -10.84 -18.50
CA TYR A 161 2.15 -9.82 -17.60
C TYR A 161 1.07 -8.75 -17.43
N GLN A 162 0.60 -8.60 -16.19
CA GLN A 162 -0.18 -7.46 -15.77
C GLN A 162 0.79 -6.49 -15.09
N PHE A 163 1.22 -5.51 -15.87
CA PHE A 163 2.01 -4.40 -15.36
C PHE A 163 1.09 -3.35 -14.75
N ASN A 164 1.43 -2.92 -13.55
CA ASN A 164 0.73 -1.82 -12.89
C ASN A 164 1.63 -0.57 -12.90
N THR A 165 2.16 -0.24 -14.08
CA THR A 165 3.03 0.91 -14.32
C THR A 165 2.21 2.21 -14.29
N GLY A 166 2.54 3.14 -13.38
CA GLY A 166 1.78 4.38 -13.17
C GLY A 166 2.15 5.06 -11.85
N ARG A 167 1.32 6.01 -11.38
CA ARG A 167 1.49 6.56 -10.02
C ARG A 167 1.28 5.45 -8.99
N PRO A 168 1.98 5.52 -7.84
CA PRO A 168 1.92 4.48 -6.83
C PRO A 168 0.52 4.34 -6.23
N ALA A 169 0.07 3.11 -5.99
CA ALA A 169 -1.08 2.88 -5.11
C ALA A 169 -0.67 3.22 -3.67
N THR A 170 -1.32 4.22 -3.09
CA THR A 170 -0.96 4.77 -1.78
C THR A 170 -2.04 4.45 -0.75
N PHE A 171 -1.62 3.91 0.38
CA PHE A 171 -2.41 3.61 1.56
C PHE A 171 -2.02 4.60 2.66
N LYS A 172 -3.01 5.30 3.22
CA LYS A 172 -2.87 6.24 4.34
C LYS A 172 -3.95 5.98 5.41
N PRO A 173 -3.60 6.07 6.71
CA PRO A 173 -4.58 6.19 7.78
C PRO A 173 -5.36 7.50 7.62
N ASP A 174 -6.52 7.60 8.27
CA ASP A 174 -7.31 8.82 8.32
C ASP A 174 -6.66 9.78 9.32
N GLY A 175 -6.57 11.06 8.97
CA GLY A 175 -5.95 12.07 9.83
C GLY A 175 -4.45 11.84 10.11
N LEU A 176 -4.02 12.19 11.34
CA LEU A 176 -2.65 11.99 11.83
C LEU A 176 -2.47 10.61 12.53
N ASP A 177 -3.42 9.68 12.36
CA ASP A 177 -3.48 8.38 13.05
C ASP A 177 -2.50 7.36 12.47
N ALA A 178 -1.25 7.78 12.32
CA ALA A 178 -0.14 6.85 12.28
C ALA A 178 -0.18 5.92 13.49
N ALA A 179 0.23 4.66 13.32
CA ALA A 179 0.37 3.75 14.46
C ALA A 179 1.85 3.39 14.68
N PRO A 180 2.27 3.17 15.94
CA PRO A 180 3.63 2.74 16.21
C PRO A 180 3.83 1.33 15.66
N TYR A 181 4.87 1.15 14.87
CA TYR A 181 5.26 -0.15 14.32
C TYR A 181 6.19 -0.86 15.31
N LYS A 182 5.64 -1.23 16.48
CA LYS A 182 6.41 -1.83 17.58
C LYS A 182 6.85 -3.25 17.21
N GLY A 183 8.17 -3.50 17.25
CA GLY A 183 8.76 -4.84 17.23
C GLY A 183 8.58 -5.67 15.94
N LYS A 184 7.88 -5.16 14.92
CA LYS A 184 7.63 -5.90 13.67
C LYS A 184 8.71 -5.60 12.65
N LYS A 185 9.49 -6.61 12.27
CA LYS A 185 10.54 -6.52 11.24
C LYS A 185 10.04 -6.30 9.81
N SER A 186 8.72 -6.29 9.55
CA SER A 186 8.16 -6.12 8.20
C SER A 186 6.80 -5.44 8.17
N ILE A 187 6.54 -4.60 7.15
CA ILE A 187 5.20 -4.13 6.75
C ILE A 187 4.61 -5.14 5.80
N CYS A 188 3.38 -5.56 6.02
CA CYS A 188 2.68 -6.50 5.16
C CYS A 188 1.34 -5.93 4.69
N LEU A 189 1.05 -6.07 3.40
CA LEU A 189 -0.28 -5.89 2.85
C LEU A 189 -0.83 -7.26 2.46
N ARG A 190 -2.15 -7.40 2.45
CA ARG A 190 -2.82 -8.56 1.89
C ARG A 190 -3.06 -8.33 0.40
N ALA A 191 -2.72 -9.32 -0.41
CA ALA A 191 -3.01 -9.38 -1.83
C ALA A 191 -3.86 -10.62 -2.11
N ASP A 192 -5.07 -10.41 -2.61
CA ASP A 192 -5.91 -11.47 -3.14
C ASP A 192 -5.71 -11.51 -4.65
N VAL A 193 -5.18 -12.63 -5.14
CA VAL A 193 -4.77 -12.82 -6.53
C VAL A 193 -5.63 -13.89 -7.17
N THR A 194 -6.11 -13.65 -8.38
CA THR A 194 -6.86 -14.62 -9.19
C THR A 194 -6.31 -14.67 -10.61
N ALA A 195 -6.12 -15.87 -11.12
CA ALA A 195 -5.75 -16.13 -12.51
C ALA A 195 -6.70 -17.16 -13.12
N THR A 196 -7.19 -16.89 -14.31
CA THR A 196 -8.00 -17.82 -15.10
C THR A 196 -7.22 -18.16 -16.35
N ALA A 197 -6.97 -19.46 -16.56
CA ALA A 197 -6.35 -20.00 -17.76
C ALA A 197 -7.42 -20.50 -18.71
N VAL A 198 -7.28 -20.25 -20.02
CA VAL A 198 -8.24 -20.70 -21.04
C VAL A 198 -7.52 -21.41 -22.18
N ILE A 199 -7.96 -22.61 -22.53
CA ILE A 199 -7.53 -23.35 -23.72
C ILE A 199 -8.79 -23.71 -24.52
N ARG A 200 -8.96 -23.08 -25.68
CA ARG A 200 -10.16 -23.25 -26.51
C ARG A 200 -11.44 -23.05 -25.69
N ASN A 201 -12.19 -24.13 -25.45
CA ASN A 201 -13.48 -24.14 -24.73
C ASN A 201 -13.36 -24.53 -23.27
N TYR A 202 -12.15 -24.79 -22.77
CA TYR A 202 -11.89 -25.16 -21.39
C TYR A 202 -11.25 -23.98 -20.65
N ASP A 203 -11.73 -23.72 -19.44
CA ASP A 203 -11.11 -22.78 -18.53
C ASP A 203 -10.95 -23.37 -17.13
N ASP A 204 -10.01 -22.80 -16.38
CA ASP A 204 -9.82 -23.12 -14.97
C ASP A 204 -9.32 -21.87 -14.24
N SER A 205 -9.77 -21.70 -13.00
CA SER A 205 -9.53 -20.48 -12.21
C SER A 205 -8.87 -20.79 -10.88
N PHE A 206 -7.83 -20.04 -10.57
CA PHE A 206 -7.00 -20.22 -9.39
C PHE A 206 -6.95 -18.93 -8.60
N SER A 207 -7.30 -19.00 -7.33
CA SER A 207 -7.24 -17.85 -6.43
C SER A 207 -6.38 -18.15 -5.21
N LYS A 208 -5.57 -17.19 -4.79
CA LYS A 208 -4.81 -17.28 -3.56
C LYS A 208 -4.73 -15.92 -2.86
N THR A 209 -4.97 -15.95 -1.56
CA THR A 209 -4.61 -14.87 -0.65
C THR A 209 -3.15 -15.01 -0.23
N MET A 210 -2.39 -13.92 -0.34
CA MET A 210 -1.00 -13.86 0.10
C MET A 210 -0.71 -12.58 0.87
N SER A 211 0.26 -12.66 1.78
CA SER A 211 0.79 -11.50 2.47
C SER A 211 2.06 -11.04 1.76
N ILE A 212 2.01 -9.85 1.14
CA ILE A 212 3.18 -9.23 0.53
C ILE A 212 3.87 -8.36 1.57
N CYS A 213 5.08 -8.77 1.97
CA CYS A 213 5.80 -8.14 3.08
C CYS A 213 7.10 -7.50 2.61
N ALA A 214 7.41 -6.32 3.14
CA ALA A 214 8.69 -5.65 3.01
C ALA A 214 9.39 -5.60 4.37
N LYS A 215 10.66 -6.01 4.44
CA LYS A 215 11.46 -5.92 5.67
C LYS A 215 11.78 -4.46 5.99
N VAL A 216 11.38 -4.03 7.18
CA VAL A 216 11.51 -2.65 7.66
C VAL A 216 12.75 -2.48 8.53
N PHE A 217 13.05 -3.49 9.34
CA PHE A 217 14.20 -3.51 10.24
C PHE A 217 15.11 -4.70 9.89
N ASN A 218 16.42 -4.51 10.02
CA ASN A 218 17.39 -5.60 10.13
C ASN A 218 17.54 -5.95 11.62
#